data_AF-A0A4Q6GNX9-F1
#
_entry.id   AF-A0A4Q6GNX9-F1
#
_cell.length_a   1.000
_cell.length_b   1.000
_cell.length_c   1.000
_cell.angle_alpha   90.00
_cell.angle_beta   90.00
_cell.angle_gamma   90.00
#
_symmetry.space_group_name_H-M   'P 1'
#
loop_
_entity.id
_entity.type
_entity.pdbx_description
1 polymer ?
#
loop_
_entity_poly.entity_id
_entity_poly.type
_entity_poly.pdbx_seq_one_letter_code
_entity_poly.pdbx_strand_id
1 'polypeptide(L)'
;MTDHRSRFLQLALHAQALRFGEFTLKSGRLSPYFFNAGRFDSGAKLAELAGCYVDAVEAAGVQFDLLFGPAYKGIPLATAVACEFARRGRDIPVAFNRKEAKAHGEGG
;
A
#
# COMPACT_ATOMS: atom_id res chain seq x y z
N MET A 1 0.48 14.45 17.67
CA MET A 1 0.00 13.73 16.47
C MET A 1 -0.09 12.26 16.80
N THR A 2 -1.18 11.58 16.47
CA THR A 2 -1.28 10.12 16.62
C THR A 2 -0.24 9.45 15.72
N ASP A 3 0.50 8.49 16.27
CA ASP A 3 1.50 7.71 15.54
C ASP A 3 0.90 7.10 14.26
N HIS A 4 1.66 7.08 13.16
CA HIS A 4 1.23 6.56 11.86
C HIS A 4 0.72 5.11 11.95
N ARG A 5 1.28 4.31 12.86
CA ARG A 5 0.80 2.95 13.17
C ARG A 5 -0.63 2.94 13.71
N SER A 6 -0.97 3.85 14.61
CA SER A 6 -2.31 3.96 15.18
C SER A 6 -3.32 4.43 14.12
N ARG A 7 -2.96 5.41 13.29
CA ARG A 7 -3.80 5.88 12.18
C ARG A 7 -4.06 4.77 11.17
N PHE A 8 -3.02 4.03 10.79
CA PHE A 8 -3.14 2.87 9.91
C PHE A 8 -4.08 1.80 10.47
N LEU A 9 -3.96 1.46 11.77
CA LEU A 9 -4.85 0.47 12.39
C LEU A 9 -6.31 0.96 12.44
N GLN A 10 -6.55 2.23 12.76
CA GLN A 10 -7.90 2.82 12.72
C GLN A 10 -8.49 2.78 11.32
N LEU A 11 -7.72 3.21 10.31
CA LEU A 11 -8.10 3.12 8.90
C LEU A 11 -8.41 1.67 8.51
N ALA A 12 -7.58 0.70 8.91
CA ALA A 12 -7.78 -0.70 8.59
C ALA A 12 -9.07 -1.27 9.20
N LEU A 13 -9.40 -0.88 10.44
CA LEU A 13 -10.65 -1.28 11.10
C LEU A 13 -11.87 -0.64 10.42
N HIS A 14 -11.82 0.67 10.16
CA HIS A 14 -12.90 1.39 9.48
C HIS A 14 -13.16 0.86 8.07
N ALA A 15 -12.10 0.56 7.31
CA ALA A 15 -12.20 -0.02 5.98
C ALA A 15 -12.64 -1.50 6.00
N GLN A 16 -12.74 -2.15 7.17
CA GLN A 16 -12.89 -3.60 7.29
C GLN A 16 -11.76 -4.39 6.60
N ALA A 17 -10.60 -3.75 6.43
CA ALA A 17 -9.38 -4.37 5.96
C ALA A 17 -8.80 -5.27 7.04
N LEU A 18 -8.84 -4.84 8.31
CA LEU A 18 -8.53 -5.67 9.47
C LEU A 18 -9.85 -6.14 10.11
N ARG A 19 -10.01 -7.45 10.26
CA ARG A 19 -11.19 -8.07 10.90
C ARG A 19 -10.73 -9.08 11.94
N PHE A 20 -11.48 -9.20 13.04
CA PHE A 20 -11.29 -10.20 14.07
C PHE A 20 -12.41 -11.26 14.00
N GLY A 21 -12.08 -12.50 14.33
CA GLY A 21 -12.95 -13.67 14.15
C GLY A 21 -12.12 -14.90 13.80
N GLU A 22 -12.75 -15.97 13.33
CA GLU A 22 -12.03 -17.18 12.93
C GLU A 22 -11.83 -17.21 11.41
N PHE A 23 -10.58 -17.29 10.97
CA PHE A 23 -10.22 -17.32 9.55
C PHE A 23 -9.20 -18.42 9.25
N THR A 24 -9.43 -19.19 8.19
CA THR A 24 -8.44 -20.14 7.66
C THR A 24 -7.55 -19.44 6.64
N LEU A 25 -6.25 -19.36 6.93
CA LEU A 25 -5.26 -18.73 6.05
C LEU A 25 -4.89 -19.66 4.89
N LYS A 26 -4.22 -19.12 3.86
CA LYS A 26 -3.67 -19.92 2.75
C LYS A 26 -2.71 -21.02 3.20
N SER A 27 -2.07 -20.84 4.36
CA SER A 27 -1.21 -21.85 4.98
C SER A 27 -1.98 -22.97 5.70
N GLY A 28 -3.32 -22.91 5.75
CA GLY A 28 -4.18 -23.81 6.51
C GLY A 28 -4.31 -23.45 8.00
N ARG A 29 -3.53 -22.49 8.51
CA ARG A 29 -3.61 -22.06 9.91
C ARG A 29 -4.94 -21.35 10.21
N LEU A 30 -5.52 -21.64 11.37
CA LEU A 30 -6.58 -20.83 11.96
C LEU A 30 -5.97 -19.56 12.56
N SER A 31 -6.54 -18.41 12.23
CA SER A 31 -6.11 -17.10 12.68
C SER A 31 -7.26 -16.35 13.33
N PRO A 32 -7.05 -15.70 14.50
CA PRO A 32 -8.07 -14.90 15.18
C PRO A 32 -8.32 -13.53 14.50
N TYR A 33 -7.58 -13.24 13.43
CA TYR A 33 -7.75 -12.04 12.62
C TYR A 33 -7.40 -12.31 11.15
N PHE A 34 -7.90 -11.45 10.27
CA PHE A 34 -7.57 -11.45 8.86
C PHE A 34 -7.34 -10.02 8.37
N PHE A 35 -6.31 -9.87 7.53
CA PHE A 35 -5.98 -8.60 6.91
C PHE A 35 -6.13 -8.67 5.39
N ASN A 36 -7.03 -7.88 4.82
CA ASN A 36 -7.27 -7.74 3.40
C ASN A 36 -7.06 -6.29 2.94
N ALA A 37 -5.85 -6.01 2.46
CA ALA A 37 -5.51 -4.70 1.88
C ALA A 37 -6.39 -4.31 0.67
N GLY A 38 -7.08 -5.26 0.03
CA GLY A 38 -8.02 -4.96 -1.06
C GLY A 38 -9.25 -4.15 -0.64
N ARG A 39 -9.45 -3.92 0.67
CA ARG A 39 -10.52 -3.08 1.22
C ARG A 39 -10.19 -1.59 1.26
N PHE A 40 -8.96 -1.20 0.93
CA PHE A 40 -8.60 0.18 0.62
C PHE A 40 -9.00 0.48 -0.83
N ASP A 41 -10.30 0.48 -1.07
CA ASP A 41 -10.95 0.45 -2.39
C ASP A 41 -11.57 1.79 -2.80
N SER A 42 -11.28 2.87 -2.07
CA SER A 42 -11.69 4.23 -2.42
C SER A 42 -10.52 5.21 -2.38
N GLY A 43 -10.64 6.33 -3.12
CA GLY A 43 -9.60 7.35 -3.18
C GLY A 43 -9.22 7.91 -1.80
N ALA A 44 -10.21 8.16 -0.93
CA ALA A 44 -9.97 8.64 0.43
C ALA A 44 -9.18 7.63 1.27
N LYS A 45 -9.53 6.34 1.21
CA LYS A 45 -8.81 5.27 1.92
C LYS A 45 -7.38 5.12 1.39
N LEU A 46 -7.19 5.20 0.07
CA LEU A 46 -5.87 5.11 -0.55
C LEU A 46 -4.99 6.32 -0.20
N ALA A 47 -5.56 7.52 -0.16
CA ALA A 47 -4.83 8.73 0.24
C ALA A 47 -4.38 8.65 1.71
N GLU A 48 -5.27 8.23 2.62
CA GLU A 48 -4.91 8.06 4.03
C GLU A 48 -3.87 6.94 4.23
N LEU A 49 -4.02 5.83 3.50
CA LEU A 49 -3.05 4.74 3.48
C LEU A 49 -1.68 5.23 3.00
N ALA A 50 -1.63 5.98 1.89
CA ALA A 50 -0.40 6.56 1.36
C ALA A 50 0.27 7.47 2.39
N GLY A 51 -0.49 8.32 3.08
CA GLY A 51 0.00 9.15 4.18
C GLY A 51 0.65 8.33 5.29
N CYS A 52 0.10 7.17 5.65
CA CYS A 52 0.70 6.27 6.64
C CYS A 52 1.98 5.60 6.13
N TYR A 53 2.04 5.23 4.85
CA TYR A 53 3.22 4.64 4.23
C TYR A 53 4.38 5.63 4.12
N VAL A 54 4.12 6.88 3.73
CA VAL A 54 5.16 7.91 3.65
C VAL A 54 5.75 8.19 5.04
N ASP A 55 4.90 8.36 6.07
CA ASP A 55 5.36 8.51 7.45
C ASP A 55 6.26 7.35 7.90
N ALA A 56 5.88 6.11 7.56
CA ALA A 56 6.65 4.92 7.92
C ALA A 56 8.01 4.87 7.22
N VAL A 57 8.07 5.23 5.93
CA VAL A 57 9.32 5.29 5.15
C VAL A 57 10.24 6.38 5.68
N GLU A 58 9.70 7.57 5.98
CA GLU A 58 10.45 8.68 6.56
C GLU A 58 10.99 8.33 7.95
N ALA A 59 10.16 7.72 8.81
CA ALA A 59 10.56 7.29 10.14
C ALA A 59 11.64 6.17 10.12
N ALA A 60 11.62 5.32 9.09
CA ALA A 60 12.64 4.28 8.91
C ALA A 60 13.98 4.83 8.40
N GLY A 61 14.03 6.05 7.89
CA GLY A 61 15.26 6.69 7.38
C GLY A 61 15.86 6.00 6.14
N VAL A 62 15.08 5.15 5.45
CA VAL A 62 15.56 4.38 4.30
C VAL A 62 15.83 5.31 3.12
N GLN A 63 17.00 5.18 2.52
CA GLN A 63 17.36 5.87 1.28
C GLN A 63 16.90 5.04 0.08
N PHE A 64 16.33 5.71 -0.92
CA PHE A 64 15.82 5.08 -2.14
C PHE A 64 15.64 6.13 -3.24
N ASP A 65 15.73 5.67 -4.49
CA ASP A 65 15.67 6.51 -5.68
C ASP A 65 14.37 6.34 -6.48
N LEU A 66 13.60 5.28 -6.20
CA LEU A 66 12.38 4.94 -6.94
C LEU A 66 11.40 4.13 -6.08
N LEU A 67 10.10 4.30 -6.33
CA LEU A 67 9.04 3.44 -5.80
C LEU A 67 8.62 2.39 -6.82
N PHE A 68 8.75 1.11 -6.46
CA PHE A 68 8.34 0.00 -7.31
C PHE A 68 7.06 -0.69 -6.79
N GLY A 69 6.02 -0.73 -7.62
CA GLY A 69 4.73 -1.36 -7.31
C GLY A 69 4.54 -2.71 -8.01
N PRO A 70 4.72 -3.86 -7.34
CA PRO A 70 4.55 -5.16 -8.01
C PRO A 70 3.11 -5.42 -8.44
N ALA A 71 2.92 -5.96 -9.64
CA ALA A 71 1.59 -6.26 -10.17
C ALA A 71 0.82 -7.31 -9.34
N TYR A 72 -0.47 -7.12 -9.04
CA TYR A 72 -1.33 -5.97 -9.37
C TYR A 72 -1.51 -5.02 -8.20
N LYS A 73 -1.52 -5.55 -6.97
CA LYS A 73 -1.87 -4.78 -5.76
C LYS A 73 -0.85 -3.71 -5.39
N GLY A 74 0.41 -3.90 -5.78
CA GLY A 74 1.46 -2.92 -5.55
C GLY A 74 1.34 -1.70 -6.45
N ILE A 75 0.69 -1.81 -7.61
CA ILE A 75 0.52 -0.70 -8.56
C ILE A 75 -0.24 0.47 -7.93
N PRO A 76 -1.51 0.31 -7.47
CA PRO A 76 -2.24 1.43 -6.87
C PRO A 76 -1.58 1.96 -5.60
N LEU A 77 -0.92 1.09 -4.82
CA LEU A 77 -0.21 1.51 -3.61
C LEU A 77 1.00 2.39 -3.94
N ALA A 78 1.88 1.93 -4.82
CA ALA A 78 3.07 2.70 -5.21
C ALA A 78 2.68 4.04 -5.86
N THR A 79 1.64 4.04 -6.71
CA THR A 79 1.10 5.28 -7.29
C THR A 79 0.62 6.23 -6.21
N ALA A 80 -0.23 5.78 -5.26
CA ALA A 80 -0.76 6.64 -4.21
C ALA A 80 0.35 7.19 -3.29
N VAL A 81 1.34 6.35 -2.93
CA VAL A 81 2.50 6.76 -2.12
C VAL A 81 3.38 7.77 -2.86
N ALA A 82 3.61 7.60 -4.16
CA ALA A 82 4.34 8.57 -4.97
C ALA A 82 3.62 9.93 -5.00
N CYS A 83 2.29 9.93 -5.21
CA CYS A 83 1.49 11.16 -5.16
C CYS A 83 1.56 11.84 -3.79
N GLU A 84 1.57 11.08 -2.70
CA GLU A 84 1.69 11.63 -1.34
C GLU A 84 3.08 12.22 -1.08
N PHE A 85 4.16 11.59 -1.55
CA PHE A 85 5.50 12.19 -1.50
C PHE A 85 5.55 13.51 -2.28
N ALA A 86 5.00 13.54 -3.50
CA ALA A 86 4.93 14.76 -4.31
C ALA A 86 4.14 15.87 -3.61
N ARG A 87 3.02 15.53 -2.96
CA ARG A 87 2.23 16.46 -2.14
C ARG A 87 3.03 17.03 -0.95
N ARG A 88 4.02 16.29 -0.44
CA ARG A 88 4.95 16.72 0.62
C ARG A 88 6.22 17.39 0.08
N GLY A 89 6.29 17.66 -1.22
CA GLY A 89 7.41 18.38 -1.84
C GLY A 89 8.59 17.49 -2.26
N ARG A 90 8.44 16.17 -2.27
CA ARG A 90 9.45 15.24 -2.80
C ARG A 90 8.89 14.49 -4.01
N ASP A 91 9.32 14.86 -5.21
CA ASP A 91 8.96 14.13 -6.42
C ASP A 91 9.86 12.90 -6.59
N ILE A 92 9.27 11.73 -6.81
CA ILE A 92 9.98 10.44 -6.85
C ILE A 92 9.47 9.62 -8.04
N PRO A 93 10.37 9.06 -8.87
CA PRO A 93 10.00 8.11 -9.91
C PRO A 93 9.18 6.94 -9.36
N VAL A 94 8.17 6.51 -10.14
CA VAL A 94 7.36 5.33 -9.86
C VAL A 94 7.40 4.37 -11.04
N ALA A 95 7.63 3.09 -10.76
CA ALA A 95 7.60 2.02 -11.76
C ALA A 95 6.80 0.82 -11.26
N PHE A 96 6.33 -0.01 -12.20
CA PHE A 96 5.64 -1.25 -11.90
C PHE A 96 5.77 -2.23 -13.05
N ASN A 97 5.79 -3.53 -12.75
CA ASN A 97 5.86 -4.57 -13.77
C ASN A 97 4.47 -4.99 -14.27
N ARG A 98 4.46 -5.83 -15.30
CA ARG A 98 3.30 -6.63 -15.74
C ARG A 98 3.60 -8.11 -15.50
N LYS A 99 2.55 -8.94 -15.42
CA LYS A 99 2.71 -10.40 -15.31
C LYS A 99 3.03 -11.07 -16.64
N GLU A 100 2.58 -10.46 -17.74
CA GLU A 100 2.82 -10.95 -19.10
C GLU A 100 3.60 -9.89 -19.87
N ALA A 101 4.56 -10.35 -20.67
CA ALA A 101 5.29 -9.50 -21.61
C ALA A 101 4.31 -8.97 -22.67
N LYS A 102 4.53 -7.74 -23.14
CA LYS A 102 3.70 -7.17 -24.21
C LYS A 102 3.90 -7.97 -25.51
N ALA A 103 2.82 -8.21 -26.25
CA ALA A 103 2.91 -8.75 -27.60
C ALA A 103 3.40 -7.69 -28.62
N HIS A 104 3.17 -6.38 -28.35
CA HIS A 104 3.57 -5.25 -29.19
C HIS A 104 3.85 -3.96 -28.36
N GLY A 105 4.68 -3.04 -28.87
CA GLY A 105 5.09 -1.77 -28.23
C GLY A 105 6.39 -1.84 -27.41
N GLU A 106 6.86 -0.70 -26.88
CA GLU A 106 8.04 -0.60 -25.98
C GLU A 106 7.93 -1.64 -24.84
N GLY A 107 8.94 -2.50 -24.69
CA GLY A 107 8.91 -3.78 -23.96
C GLY A 107 8.56 -3.75 -22.46
N GLY A 108 8.30 -2.58 -21.89
CA GLY A 108 7.98 -2.39 -20.47
C GLY A 108 9.20 -2.00 -19.66
#